data_AF-A0A2V9IMD5-F1
#
_entry.id   AF-A0A2V9IMD5-F1
#
_cell.length_a   1.000
_cell.length_b   1.000
_cell.length_c   1.000
_cell.angle_alpha   90.00
_cell.angle_beta   90.00
_cell.angle_gamma   90.00
#
_symmetry.space_group_name_H-M   'P 1'
#
loop_
_entity.id
_entity.type
_entity.pdbx_description
1 polymer ?
#
loop_
_entity_poly.entity_id
_entity_poly.type
_entity_poly.pdbx_seq_one_letter_code
_entity_poly.pdbx_strand_id
1 'polypeptide(L)'
;MIEWFLTRVLKKPLVLDFDDAIYVPYISPTYGRLVSSLKFPRKTEANLRLSRQVIAGNRLLADYALRFNRNVTIIPTVVDVGQYRVENRMSDTLPVLGWIGSPTTTQYLKPIIPVLRELSRRHHFVLRVVGANEHIQIDGVVVQNEPWRLEREIADFQFKAIQYMAAGLPCVASPVGVNKEIIQDGVNGFVANTPQEWLEKLSLLIKDPALRARLGAEGQQTVKRRYSLDAHAPRLLAVLQAAAGS
;
A
#
# COMPACT_ATOMS: atom_id res chain seq x y z
N MET A 1 -1.30 17.99 25.14
CA MET A 1 -1.66 18.24 26.56
C MET A 1 -1.90 16.92 27.28
N ILE A 2 -2.73 16.02 26.72
CA ILE A 2 -2.96 14.68 27.26
C ILE A 2 -1.67 13.86 27.30
N GLU A 3 -0.91 13.83 26.21
CA GLU A 3 0.32 13.03 26.07
C GLU A 3 1.39 13.47 27.08
N TRP A 4 1.53 14.77 27.28
CA TRP A 4 2.39 15.34 28.31
C TRP A 4 1.93 14.96 29.71
N PHE A 5 0.63 15.03 30.00
CA PHE A 5 0.08 14.64 31.30
C PHE A 5 0.30 13.15 31.59
N LEU A 6 0.01 12.27 30.63
CA LEU A 6 0.23 10.83 30.77
C LEU A 6 1.71 10.49 31.04
N THR A 7 2.63 11.16 30.33
CA THR A 7 4.07 10.87 30.44
C THR A 7 4.74 11.55 31.63
N ARG A 8 4.38 12.80 31.96
CA ARG A 8 5.05 13.61 33.00
C ARG A 8 4.37 13.54 34.36
N VAL A 9 3.05 13.37 34.39
CA VAL A 9 2.28 13.29 35.65
C VAL A 9 2.02 11.83 36.02
N LEU A 10 1.43 11.05 35.11
CA LEU A 10 1.11 9.63 35.38
C LEU A 10 2.28 8.67 35.15
N LYS A 11 3.42 9.17 34.67
CA LYS A 11 4.66 8.40 34.38
C LYS A 11 4.41 7.14 33.53
N LYS A 12 3.42 7.18 32.62
CA LYS A 12 3.14 6.08 31.69
C LYS A 12 4.03 6.20 30.46
N PRO A 13 4.67 5.11 30.00
CA PRO A 13 5.48 5.14 28.78
C PRO A 13 4.59 5.35 27.56
N LEU A 14 5.00 6.25 26.66
CA LEU A 14 4.33 6.50 25.40
C LEU A 14 5.07 5.76 24.27
N VAL A 15 4.35 4.93 23.52
CA VAL A 15 4.79 4.40 22.23
C VAL A 15 3.99 5.11 21.15
N LEU A 16 4.68 5.72 20.19
CA LEU A 16 4.04 6.40 19.07
C LEU A 16 4.24 5.59 17.80
N ASP A 17 3.14 5.22 17.14
CA ASP A 17 3.13 4.57 15.84
C ASP A 17 2.50 5.51 14.80
N PHE A 18 3.14 5.65 13.63
CA PHE A 18 2.63 6.48 12.54
C PHE A 18 3.07 6.01 11.15
N ASP A 19 2.09 5.95 10.25
CA ASP A 19 2.24 5.52 8.84
C ASP A 19 2.10 6.68 7.83
N ASP A 20 1.57 7.81 8.26
CA ASP A 20 1.38 8.99 7.41
C ASP A 20 2.41 10.08 7.74
N ALA A 21 2.72 10.92 6.75
CA ALA A 21 3.51 12.13 6.95
C ALA A 21 2.71 13.21 7.70
N ILE A 22 2.30 12.91 8.94
CA ILE A 22 1.49 13.75 9.83
C ILE A 22 2.18 15.07 10.23
N TYR A 23 3.44 15.26 9.83
CA TYR A 23 4.20 16.50 9.96
C TYR A 23 4.02 17.45 8.76
N VAL A 24 3.48 16.97 7.63
CA VAL A 24 3.18 17.81 6.47
C VAL A 24 1.82 18.49 6.69
N PRO A 25 1.73 19.82 6.51
CA PRO A 25 0.45 20.52 6.59
C PRO A 25 -0.52 19.96 5.55
N TYR A 26 -1.60 19.32 6.01
CA TYR A 26 -2.66 18.79 5.15
C TYR A 26 -3.94 19.58 5.41
N ILE A 27 -4.44 20.26 4.38
CA ILE A 27 -5.75 20.90 4.42
C ILE A 27 -6.77 19.88 3.96
N SER A 28 -7.62 19.41 4.87
CA SER A 28 -8.70 18.50 4.50
C SER A 28 -9.70 19.21 3.57
N PRO A 29 -10.04 18.62 2.41
CA PRO A 29 -11.12 19.13 1.56
C PRO A 29 -12.49 19.10 2.26
N THR A 30 -12.66 18.22 3.25
CA THR A 30 -13.94 17.95 3.93
C THR A 30 -14.14 18.82 5.18
N TYR A 31 -13.09 19.08 5.96
CA TYR A 31 -13.19 19.76 7.25
C TYR A 31 -12.69 21.23 7.25
N GLY A 32 -12.20 21.73 6.10
CA GLY A 32 -11.78 23.11 5.93
C GLY A 32 -10.51 23.52 6.69
N ARG A 33 -10.08 24.79 6.54
CA ARG A 33 -8.84 25.32 7.16
C ARG A 33 -8.86 25.33 8.69
N LEU A 34 -10.04 25.49 9.29
CA LEU A 34 -10.24 25.64 10.74
C LEU A 34 -9.96 24.35 11.53
N VAL A 35 -10.25 23.17 10.96
CA VAL A 35 -9.90 21.87 11.57
C VAL A 35 -8.49 21.44 11.17
N SER A 36 -8.04 21.86 9.99
CA SER A 36 -6.68 21.55 9.49
C SER A 36 -5.59 22.25 10.29
N SER A 37 -5.86 23.43 10.86
CA SER A 37 -4.94 24.12 11.77
C SER A 37 -4.74 23.37 13.09
N LEU A 38 -5.66 22.47 13.51
CA LEU A 38 -5.48 21.60 14.67
C LEU A 38 -4.50 20.44 14.42
N LYS A 39 -4.20 20.11 13.15
CA LYS A 39 -3.11 19.19 12.77
C LYS A 39 -1.78 19.96 12.80
N PHE A 40 -1.31 20.26 14.00
CA PHE A 40 -0.10 21.04 14.23
C PHE A 40 1.17 20.17 14.06
N PRO A 41 2.10 20.50 13.16
CA PRO A 41 3.41 19.83 13.06
C PRO A 41 4.18 19.84 14.38
N ARG A 42 4.04 20.91 15.16
CA ARG A 42 4.62 21.04 16.51
C ARG A 42 4.10 19.97 17.48
N LYS A 43 2.87 19.48 17.30
CA LYS A 43 2.33 18.37 18.11
C LYS A 43 3.02 17.05 17.77
N THR A 44 3.23 16.79 16.48
CA THR A 44 3.99 15.61 16.02
C THR A 44 5.39 15.61 16.62
N GLU A 45 6.10 16.73 16.55
CA GLU A 45 7.44 16.86 17.17
C GLU A 45 7.42 16.67 18.69
N ALA A 46 6.44 17.25 19.38
CA ALA A 46 6.31 17.10 20.83
C ALA A 46 6.04 15.64 21.21
N ASN A 47 5.16 14.97 20.48
CA ASN A 47 4.87 13.56 20.69
C ASN A 47 6.10 12.70 20.41
N LEU A 48 6.85 12.96 19.34
CA LEU A 48 8.11 12.27 19.05
C LEU A 48 9.12 12.43 20.19
N ARG A 49 9.32 13.64 20.72
CA ARG A 49 10.24 13.88 21.85
C ARG A 49 9.78 13.25 23.16
N LEU A 50 8.47 13.17 23.39
CA LEU A 50 7.89 12.57 24.59
C LEU A 50 7.81 11.04 24.52
N SER A 51 7.85 10.47 23.32
CA SER A 51 7.75 9.04 23.11
C SER A 51 8.98 8.33 23.63
N ARG A 52 8.76 7.17 24.24
CA ARG A 52 9.83 6.30 24.68
C ARG A 52 10.36 5.43 23.55
N GLN A 53 9.43 4.97 22.71
CA GLN A 53 9.69 4.24 21.48
C GLN A 53 8.81 4.84 20.38
N VAL A 54 9.35 4.88 19.18
CA VAL A 54 8.65 5.36 17.99
C VAL A 54 8.68 4.25 16.94
N ILE A 55 7.52 3.92 16.39
CA ILE A 55 7.34 3.05 15.24
C ILE A 55 7.04 3.92 14.04
N ALA A 56 7.75 3.69 12.94
CA ALA A 56 7.57 4.40 11.68
C ALA A 56 7.33 3.42 10.53
N GLY A 57 6.33 3.72 9.69
CA GLY A 57 5.91 2.85 8.58
C GLY A 57 6.93 2.66 7.45
N ASN A 58 7.93 3.54 7.32
CA ASN A 58 8.96 3.45 6.28
C ASN A 58 10.21 4.27 6.65
N ARG A 59 11.25 4.18 5.81
CA ARG A 59 12.52 4.90 6.02
C ARG A 59 12.34 6.42 6.06
N LEU A 60 11.55 6.99 5.16
CA LEU A 60 11.31 8.44 5.10
C LEU A 60 10.73 8.96 6.43
N LEU A 61 9.74 8.27 6.99
CA LEU A 61 9.13 8.63 8.26
C LEU A 61 10.09 8.43 9.44
N ALA A 62 10.88 7.35 9.41
CA ALA A 62 11.89 7.10 10.42
C ALA A 62 12.99 8.16 10.44
N ASP A 63 13.48 8.57 9.27
CA ASP A 63 14.51 9.62 9.15
C ASP A 63 14.00 10.96 9.69
N TYR A 64 12.72 11.28 9.48
CA TYR A 64 12.09 12.43 10.12
C TYR A 64 12.02 12.26 11.65
N ALA A 65 11.56 11.12 12.15
CA ALA A 65 11.43 10.84 13.59
C ALA A 65 12.79 10.87 14.32
N LEU A 66 13.85 10.39 13.67
CA LEU A 66 15.22 10.32 14.20
C LEU A 66 15.80 11.70 14.56
N ARG A 67 15.25 12.77 13.98
CA ARG A 67 15.60 14.16 14.34
C ARG A 67 15.14 14.55 15.75
N PHE A 68 14.19 13.81 16.33
CA PHE A 68 13.53 14.14 17.60
C PHE A 68 13.60 13.02 18.64
N ASN A 69 13.79 11.77 18.20
CA ASN A 69 13.86 10.60 19.07
C ASN A 69 14.92 9.61 18.57
N ARG A 70 15.75 9.06 19.45
CA ARG A 70 16.78 8.06 19.08
C ARG A 70 16.23 6.63 19.01
N ASN A 71 15.10 6.37 19.65
CA ASN A 71 14.47 5.05 19.75
C ASN A 71 13.40 4.89 18.68
N VAL A 72 13.84 4.80 17.42
CA VAL A 72 12.96 4.68 16.26
C VAL A 72 13.13 3.30 15.63
N THR A 73 12.03 2.56 15.50
CA THR A 73 12.00 1.25 14.83
C THR A 73 11.12 1.35 13.60
N ILE A 74 11.61 0.84 12.45
CA ILE A 74 10.79 0.73 11.24
C ILE A 74 10.01 -0.57 11.29
N ILE A 75 8.68 -0.46 11.31
CA ILE A 75 7.75 -1.57 11.09
C ILE A 75 6.83 -1.13 9.95
N PRO A 76 6.97 -1.70 8.74
CA PRO A 76 6.13 -1.33 7.62
C PRO A 76 4.71 -1.85 7.79
N THR A 77 3.81 -1.44 6.89
CA THR A 77 2.50 -2.07 6.78
C THR A 77 2.67 -3.59 6.62
N VAL A 78 2.07 -4.33 7.55
CA VAL A 78 2.08 -5.80 7.59
C VAL A 78 0.77 -6.37 7.04
N VAL A 79 0.85 -7.53 6.42
CA VAL A 79 -0.30 -8.29 5.95
C VAL A 79 -0.27 -9.71 6.50
N ASP A 80 -1.45 -10.24 6.80
CA ASP A 80 -1.61 -11.66 7.10
C ASP A 80 -1.68 -12.43 5.78
N VAL A 81 -0.56 -12.98 5.33
CA VAL A 81 -0.46 -13.72 4.06
C VAL A 81 -1.42 -14.92 4.03
N GLY A 82 -1.76 -15.50 5.19
CA GLY A 82 -2.68 -16.63 5.28
C GLY A 82 -4.10 -16.29 4.82
N GLN A 83 -4.50 -15.03 4.91
CA GLN A 83 -5.82 -14.54 4.48
C GLN A 83 -5.92 -14.37 2.96
N TYR A 84 -4.81 -14.13 2.26
CA TYR A 84 -4.78 -13.86 0.82
C TYR A 84 -4.64 -15.13 -0.02
N ARG A 85 -5.52 -16.12 0.20
CA ARG A 85 -5.57 -17.32 -0.63
C ARG A 85 -6.39 -17.05 -1.88
N VAL A 86 -5.71 -16.76 -2.99
CA VAL A 86 -6.34 -16.84 -4.31
C VAL A 86 -6.37 -18.30 -4.72
N GLU A 87 -7.57 -18.85 -4.91
CA GLU A 87 -7.71 -20.12 -5.63
C GLU A 87 -7.05 -19.94 -6.99
N ASN A 88 -6.01 -20.72 -7.25
CA ASN A 88 -5.28 -20.69 -8.51
C ASN A 88 -6.18 -21.31 -9.59
N ARG A 89 -7.20 -20.57 -10.03
CA ARG A 89 -8.05 -20.98 -11.14
C ARG A 89 -7.23 -20.75 -12.40
N MET A 90 -6.51 -21.80 -12.82
CA MET A 90 -6.23 -21.96 -14.24
C MET A 90 -7.58 -21.96 -14.94
N SER A 91 -7.90 -20.85 -15.57
CA SER A 91 -9.16 -20.64 -16.24
C SER A 91 -8.82 -20.38 -17.70
N ASP A 92 -9.50 -21.06 -18.61
CA ASP A 92 -9.46 -20.80 -20.07
C ASP A 92 -10.06 -19.42 -20.43
N THR A 93 -10.44 -18.63 -19.42
CA THR A 93 -10.96 -17.28 -19.58
C THR A 93 -9.84 -16.27 -19.82
N LEU A 94 -10.21 -15.17 -20.50
CA LEU A 94 -9.33 -14.03 -20.74
C LEU A 94 -8.61 -13.54 -19.47
N PRO A 95 -7.35 -13.07 -19.57
CA PRO A 95 -6.67 -12.41 -18.47
C PRO A 95 -7.48 -11.26 -17.89
N VAL A 96 -7.55 -11.17 -16.57
CA VAL A 96 -8.21 -10.07 -15.85
C VAL A 96 -7.16 -9.12 -15.32
N LEU A 97 -7.20 -7.87 -15.76
CA LEU A 97 -6.45 -6.78 -15.15
C LEU A 97 -7.30 -6.18 -14.02
N GLY A 98 -6.82 -6.31 -12.79
CA GLY A 98 -7.46 -5.72 -11.62
C GLY A 98 -6.95 -4.30 -11.35
N TRP A 99 -7.87 -3.38 -11.11
CA TRP A 99 -7.58 -2.10 -10.47
C TRP A 99 -8.52 -1.91 -9.30
N ILE A 100 -8.00 -1.33 -8.23
CA ILE A 100 -8.76 -1.09 -7.02
C ILE A 100 -8.43 0.25 -6.40
N GLY A 101 -9.44 0.89 -5.87
CA GLY A 101 -9.29 2.15 -5.18
C GLY A 101 -10.55 2.59 -4.47
N SER A 102 -10.60 3.88 -4.20
CA SER A 102 -11.75 4.62 -3.70
C SER A 102 -12.07 5.75 -4.68
N PRO A 103 -13.19 6.47 -4.50
CA PRO A 103 -13.53 7.61 -5.35
C PRO A 103 -12.45 8.70 -5.37
N THR A 104 -11.69 8.84 -4.28
CA THR A 104 -10.60 9.80 -4.19
C THR A 104 -9.33 9.35 -4.91
N THR A 105 -9.15 8.04 -5.14
CA THR A 105 -7.98 7.49 -5.83
C THR A 105 -8.25 7.11 -7.28
N THR A 106 -9.50 7.14 -7.76
CA THR A 106 -9.84 6.87 -9.17
C THR A 106 -9.11 7.78 -10.15
N GLN A 107 -8.72 8.99 -9.72
CA GLN A 107 -7.86 9.88 -10.50
C GLN A 107 -6.52 9.24 -10.91
N TYR A 108 -6.00 8.25 -10.17
CA TYR A 108 -4.76 7.55 -10.52
C TYR A 108 -4.95 6.48 -11.62
N LEU A 109 -6.18 6.07 -11.91
CA LEU A 109 -6.48 5.21 -13.06
C LEU A 109 -6.46 6.02 -14.37
N LYS A 110 -6.85 7.30 -14.32
CA LYS A 110 -7.02 8.16 -15.51
C LYS A 110 -5.77 8.22 -16.41
N PRO A 111 -4.53 8.38 -15.88
CA PRO A 111 -3.32 8.35 -16.71
C PRO A 111 -3.05 7.03 -17.42
N ILE A 112 -3.60 5.92 -16.92
CA ILE A 112 -3.41 4.56 -17.45
C ILE A 112 -4.48 4.23 -18.52
N ILE A 113 -5.62 4.96 -18.55
CA ILE A 113 -6.71 4.74 -19.52
C ILE A 113 -6.21 4.72 -20.98
N PRO A 114 -5.39 5.68 -21.47
CA PRO A 114 -4.88 5.63 -22.84
C PRO A 114 -4.06 4.37 -23.13
N VAL A 115 -3.30 3.89 -22.14
CA VAL A 115 -2.53 2.65 -22.24
C VAL A 115 -3.46 1.44 -22.36
N LEU A 116 -4.51 1.37 -21.54
CA LEU A 116 -5.49 0.28 -21.57
C LEU A 116 -6.24 0.22 -22.90
N ARG A 117 -6.58 1.39 -23.47
CA ARG A 117 -7.16 1.50 -24.81
C ARG A 117 -6.19 0.97 -25.89
N GLU A 118 -4.93 1.34 -25.83
CA GLU A 118 -3.93 0.84 -26.79
C GLU A 118 -3.67 -0.66 -26.61
N LEU A 119 -3.64 -1.13 -25.36
CA LEU A 119 -3.46 -2.54 -25.01
C LEU A 119 -4.59 -3.39 -25.60
N SER A 120 -5.83 -2.91 -25.59
CA SER A 120 -6.98 -3.68 -26.09
C SER A 120 -7.02 -3.83 -27.61
N ARG A 121 -6.29 -2.97 -28.35
CA ARG A 121 -6.10 -3.15 -29.80
C ARG A 121 -5.21 -4.36 -30.11
N ARG A 122 -4.40 -4.79 -29.14
CA ARG A 122 -3.39 -5.85 -29.30
C ARG A 122 -3.77 -7.14 -28.58
N HIS A 123 -4.57 -7.04 -27.52
CA HIS A 123 -4.83 -8.13 -26.59
C HIS A 123 -6.29 -8.17 -26.13
N HIS A 124 -6.81 -9.39 -25.95
CA HIS A 124 -8.10 -9.61 -25.30
C HIS A 124 -7.90 -9.77 -23.79
N PHE A 125 -8.55 -8.91 -23.00
CA PHE A 125 -8.52 -8.95 -21.54
C PHE A 125 -9.80 -8.31 -20.99
N VAL A 126 -10.06 -8.54 -19.71
CA VAL A 126 -11.10 -7.85 -18.94
C VAL A 126 -10.44 -6.91 -17.94
N LEU A 127 -10.90 -5.67 -17.86
CA LEU A 127 -10.52 -4.75 -16.79
C LEU A 127 -11.56 -4.86 -15.67
N ARG A 128 -11.15 -5.27 -14.46
CA ARG A 128 -12.00 -5.21 -13.27
C ARG A 128 -11.61 -4.01 -12.42
N VAL A 129 -12.54 -3.09 -12.23
CA VAL A 129 -12.38 -1.87 -11.43
C VAL A 129 -13.23 -2.00 -10.18
N VAL A 130 -12.60 -1.98 -9.01
CA VAL A 130 -13.29 -2.08 -7.71
C VAL A 130 -13.17 -0.77 -6.94
N GLY A 131 -14.29 -0.29 -6.40
CA GLY A 131 -14.32 0.80 -5.41
C GLY A 131 -14.18 2.23 -5.97
N ALA A 132 -14.18 2.40 -7.29
CA ALA A 132 -14.15 3.73 -7.92
C ALA A 132 -15.36 4.61 -7.56
N ASN A 133 -16.51 4.00 -7.21
CA ASN A 133 -17.86 4.58 -7.09
C ASN A 133 -18.26 5.56 -8.22
N GLU A 134 -17.61 5.46 -9.37
CA GLU A 134 -18.02 6.01 -10.65
C GLU A 134 -17.98 4.90 -11.70
N HIS A 135 -18.84 4.98 -12.71
CA HIS A 135 -18.87 3.96 -13.76
C HIS A 135 -17.75 4.22 -14.78
N ILE A 136 -16.66 3.47 -14.67
CA ILE A 136 -15.52 3.58 -15.58
C ILE A 136 -15.87 2.91 -16.91
N GLN A 137 -15.70 3.68 -17.99
CA GLN A 137 -15.80 3.19 -19.37
C GLN A 137 -14.53 3.56 -20.12
N ILE A 138 -14.02 2.62 -20.90
CA ILE A 138 -12.86 2.80 -21.77
C ILE A 138 -13.19 2.17 -23.11
N ASP A 139 -13.09 2.96 -24.18
CA ASP A 139 -13.42 2.49 -25.53
C ASP A 139 -12.58 1.26 -25.91
N GLY A 140 -13.25 0.21 -26.37
CA GLY A 140 -12.60 -1.03 -26.78
C GLY A 140 -12.09 -1.91 -25.63
N VAL A 141 -12.44 -1.62 -24.37
CA VAL A 141 -12.10 -2.46 -23.22
C VAL A 141 -13.38 -2.96 -22.56
N VAL A 142 -13.45 -4.25 -22.26
CA VAL A 142 -14.52 -4.80 -21.42
C VAL A 142 -14.22 -4.46 -19.97
N VAL A 143 -15.00 -3.55 -19.38
CA VAL A 143 -14.83 -3.08 -18.00
C VAL A 143 -15.90 -3.66 -17.08
N GLN A 144 -15.49 -4.34 -16.01
CA GLN A 144 -16.33 -4.77 -14.90
C GLN A 144 -16.18 -3.78 -13.75
N ASN A 145 -17.22 -3.00 -13.46
CA ASN A 145 -17.24 -2.05 -12.34
C ASN A 145 -17.91 -2.69 -11.12
N GLU A 146 -17.18 -2.81 -10.02
CA GLU A 146 -17.64 -3.43 -8.78
C GLU A 146 -17.62 -2.42 -7.62
N PRO A 147 -18.69 -2.33 -6.82
CA PRO A 147 -18.68 -1.51 -5.62
C PRO A 147 -17.78 -2.11 -4.54
N TRP A 148 -17.22 -1.25 -3.69
CA TRP A 148 -16.51 -1.68 -2.48
C TRP A 148 -17.48 -2.35 -1.49
N ARG A 149 -17.10 -3.50 -0.93
CA ARG A 149 -17.84 -4.18 0.15
C ARG A 149 -16.87 -4.76 1.18
N LEU A 150 -17.10 -4.50 2.46
CA LEU A 150 -16.24 -4.98 3.57
C LEU A 150 -16.18 -6.51 3.59
N GLU A 151 -17.29 -7.18 3.33
CA GLU A 151 -17.40 -8.64 3.37
C GLU A 151 -16.61 -9.31 2.24
N ARG A 152 -16.38 -8.58 1.15
CA ARG A 152 -15.54 -9.00 0.04
C ARG A 152 -14.16 -8.38 0.11
N GLU A 153 -13.77 -7.74 1.20
CA GLU A 153 -12.48 -7.03 1.27
C GLU A 153 -11.30 -7.94 0.93
N ILE A 154 -11.24 -9.18 1.40
CA ILE A 154 -10.11 -10.05 1.03
C ILE A 154 -10.21 -10.55 -0.43
N ALA A 155 -11.43 -10.75 -0.93
CA ALA A 155 -11.70 -11.29 -2.27
C ALA A 155 -11.59 -10.22 -3.38
N ASP A 156 -12.03 -9.01 -3.09
CA ASP A 156 -12.05 -7.83 -3.94
C ASP A 156 -10.79 -6.99 -3.70
N PHE A 157 -10.35 -6.85 -2.44
CA PHE A 157 -9.30 -5.92 -2.02
C PHE A 157 -7.90 -6.49 -1.89
N GLN A 158 -7.10 -6.00 -2.83
CA GLN A 158 -5.67 -5.87 -2.73
C GLN A 158 -5.34 -4.37 -2.90
N PHE A 159 -5.82 -3.51 -2.00
CA PHE A 159 -5.62 -2.05 -1.94
C PHE A 159 -4.20 -1.53 -2.27
N LYS A 160 -3.16 -2.35 -2.16
CA LYS A 160 -1.77 -1.96 -2.39
C LYS A 160 -1.01 -3.11 -3.06
N ALA A 161 0.06 -2.79 -3.79
CA ALA A 161 0.92 -3.79 -4.46
C ALA A 161 1.30 -4.97 -3.55
N ILE A 162 1.51 -4.70 -2.26
CA ILE A 162 1.83 -5.70 -1.23
C ILE A 162 0.75 -6.78 -1.04
N GLN A 163 -0.53 -6.45 -1.24
CA GLN A 163 -1.63 -7.40 -1.12
C GLN A 163 -1.77 -8.23 -2.40
N TYR A 164 -1.54 -7.63 -3.57
CA TYR A 164 -1.40 -8.39 -4.83
C TYR A 164 -0.27 -9.40 -4.74
N MET A 165 0.87 -8.96 -4.22
CA MET A 165 2.00 -9.83 -3.96
C MET A 165 1.66 -10.90 -2.91
N ALA A 166 0.98 -10.57 -1.81
CA ALA A 166 0.55 -11.55 -0.80
C ALA A 166 -0.34 -12.65 -1.40
N ALA A 167 -1.24 -12.23 -2.29
CA ALA A 167 -2.15 -13.09 -3.06
C ALA A 167 -1.46 -13.94 -4.13
N GLY A 168 -0.15 -13.76 -4.35
CA GLY A 168 0.59 -14.46 -5.40
C GLY A 168 0.24 -13.97 -6.81
N LEU A 169 -0.26 -12.74 -6.94
CA LEU A 169 -0.57 -12.12 -8.22
C LEU A 169 0.57 -11.18 -8.66
N PRO A 170 0.95 -11.19 -9.94
CA PRO A 170 1.90 -10.22 -10.47
C PRO A 170 1.28 -8.82 -10.43
N CYS A 171 2.08 -7.82 -10.07
CA CYS A 171 1.65 -6.42 -10.05
C CYS A 171 2.52 -5.55 -10.96
N VAL A 172 1.91 -4.51 -11.54
CA VAL A 172 2.59 -3.41 -12.22
C VAL A 172 2.23 -2.13 -11.48
N ALA A 173 3.22 -1.34 -11.07
CA ALA A 173 2.97 -0.11 -10.32
C ALA A 173 3.86 1.04 -10.81
N SER A 174 3.45 2.28 -10.56
CA SER A 174 4.32 3.43 -10.80
C SER A 174 5.49 3.48 -9.80
N PRO A 175 6.66 4.01 -10.19
CA PRO A 175 7.80 4.21 -9.29
C PRO A 175 7.53 5.40 -8.37
N VAL A 176 6.55 5.29 -7.47
CA VAL A 176 6.18 6.36 -6.53
C VAL A 176 6.13 5.81 -5.11
N GLY A 177 6.75 6.53 -4.17
CA GLY A 177 6.78 6.16 -2.76
C GLY A 177 7.32 4.75 -2.52
N VAL A 178 6.64 4.02 -1.64
CA VAL A 178 7.03 2.67 -1.19
C VAL A 178 7.07 1.63 -2.31
N ASN A 179 6.42 1.86 -3.46
CA ASN A 179 6.48 0.94 -4.59
C ASN A 179 7.93 0.74 -5.08
N LYS A 180 8.78 1.79 -4.98
CA LYS A 180 10.21 1.71 -5.31
C LYS A 180 11.01 0.79 -4.38
N GLU A 181 10.53 0.61 -3.15
CA GLU A 181 11.21 -0.18 -2.11
C GLU A 181 10.73 -1.64 -2.09
N ILE A 182 9.47 -1.85 -2.46
CA ILE A 182 8.79 -3.15 -2.42
C ILE A 182 9.06 -3.93 -3.72
N ILE A 183 8.91 -3.27 -4.87
CA ILE A 183 8.94 -3.93 -6.18
C ILE A 183 10.34 -3.81 -6.78
N GLN A 184 10.94 -4.97 -7.04
CA GLN A 184 12.14 -5.13 -7.84
C GLN A 184 11.72 -5.55 -9.25
N ASP A 185 11.92 -4.65 -10.21
CA ASP A 185 11.45 -4.76 -11.59
C ASP A 185 11.89 -6.08 -12.24
N GLY A 186 10.93 -6.87 -12.75
CA GLY A 186 11.16 -8.17 -13.40
C GLY A 186 11.46 -9.34 -12.47
N VAL A 187 11.58 -9.08 -11.16
CA VAL A 187 11.87 -10.10 -10.14
C VAL A 187 10.60 -10.50 -9.39
N ASN A 188 9.97 -9.55 -8.70
CA ASN A 188 8.80 -9.82 -7.84
C ASN A 188 7.55 -9.00 -8.25
N GLY A 189 7.64 -8.34 -9.40
CA GLY A 189 6.64 -7.47 -9.98
C GLY A 189 7.28 -6.56 -11.03
N PHE A 190 6.54 -5.57 -11.50
CA PHE A 190 7.00 -4.61 -12.49
C PHE A 190 6.76 -3.16 -12.05
N VAL A 191 7.67 -2.28 -12.44
CA VAL A 191 7.59 -0.85 -12.19
C VAL A 191 7.50 -0.10 -13.51
N ALA A 192 6.46 0.68 -13.75
CA ALA A 192 6.25 1.40 -15.01
C ALA A 192 6.08 2.91 -14.76
N ASN A 193 6.98 3.71 -15.31
CA ASN A 193 6.98 5.17 -15.22
C ASN A 193 6.30 5.83 -16.42
N THR A 194 6.45 5.25 -17.61
CA THR A 194 5.97 5.83 -18.87
C THR A 194 4.80 5.03 -19.45
N PRO A 195 3.91 5.64 -20.25
CA PRO A 195 2.83 4.91 -20.93
C PRO A 195 3.33 3.71 -21.75
N GLN A 196 4.51 3.84 -22.36
CA GLN A 196 5.14 2.77 -23.13
C GLN A 196 5.57 1.59 -22.23
N GLU A 197 6.19 1.87 -21.09
CA GLU A 197 6.56 0.83 -20.12
C GLU A 197 5.32 0.11 -19.57
N TRP A 198 4.24 0.85 -19.29
CA TRP A 198 2.97 0.25 -18.87
C TRP A 198 2.43 -0.68 -19.95
N LEU A 199 2.41 -0.23 -21.21
CA LEU A 199 1.93 -1.03 -22.34
C LEU A 199 2.76 -2.31 -22.49
N GLU A 200 4.08 -2.20 -22.46
CA GLU A 200 5.02 -3.32 -22.57
C GLU A 200 4.80 -4.34 -21.45
N LYS A 201 4.85 -3.88 -20.19
CA LYS A 201 4.80 -4.75 -19.00
C LYS A 201 3.44 -5.44 -18.86
N LEU A 202 2.35 -4.73 -19.13
CA LEU A 202 1.02 -5.35 -19.19
C LEU A 202 0.91 -6.34 -20.35
N SER A 203 1.46 -6.03 -21.52
CA SER A 203 1.48 -6.96 -22.67
C SER A 203 2.24 -8.25 -22.36
N LEU A 204 3.41 -8.15 -21.70
CA LEU A 204 4.19 -9.31 -21.26
C LEU A 204 3.36 -10.19 -20.32
N LEU A 205 2.74 -9.58 -19.30
CA LEU A 205 1.93 -10.31 -18.33
C LEU A 205 0.70 -10.95 -18.96
N ILE A 206 0.05 -10.32 -19.93
CA ILE A 206 -1.12 -10.90 -20.61
C ILE A 206 -0.73 -12.17 -21.39
N LYS A 207 0.39 -12.11 -22.13
CA LYS A 207 0.82 -13.19 -23.04
C LYS A 207 1.41 -14.39 -22.32
N ASP A 208 2.08 -14.18 -21.19
CA ASP A 208 2.89 -15.21 -20.56
C ASP A 208 2.34 -15.64 -19.18
N PRO A 209 1.54 -16.73 -19.12
CA PRO A 209 1.05 -17.29 -17.86
C PRO A 209 2.18 -17.77 -16.94
N ALA A 210 3.29 -18.27 -17.48
CA ALA A 210 4.41 -18.74 -16.69
C ALA A 210 5.13 -17.57 -16.01
N LEU A 211 5.29 -16.44 -16.72
CA LEU A 211 5.79 -15.20 -16.14
C LEU A 211 4.88 -14.68 -15.03
N ARG A 212 3.54 -14.73 -15.22
CA ARG A 212 2.59 -14.35 -14.15
C ARG A 212 2.78 -15.20 -12.91
N ALA A 213 2.85 -16.53 -13.07
CA ALA A 213 3.04 -17.46 -11.95
C ALA A 213 4.37 -17.21 -11.24
N ARG A 214 5.47 -17.02 -11.99
CA ARG A 214 6.80 -16.74 -11.44
C ARG A 214 6.83 -15.44 -10.63
N LEU A 215 6.39 -14.33 -11.24
CA LEU A 215 6.40 -13.01 -10.58
C LEU A 215 5.44 -12.98 -9.39
N GLY A 216 4.28 -13.64 -9.49
CA GLY A 216 3.34 -13.81 -8.39
C GLY A 216 3.97 -14.56 -7.21
N ALA A 217 4.65 -15.69 -7.47
CA ALA A 217 5.34 -16.45 -6.44
C ALA A 217 6.46 -15.64 -5.77
N GLU A 218 7.30 -14.95 -6.55
CA GLU A 218 8.37 -14.08 -6.01
C GLU A 218 7.82 -12.88 -5.23
N GLY A 219 6.70 -12.31 -5.69
CA GLY A 219 5.94 -11.30 -4.98
C GLY A 219 5.50 -11.80 -3.61
N GLN A 220 4.87 -12.97 -3.56
CA GLN A 220 4.42 -13.57 -2.33
C GLN A 220 5.57 -13.88 -1.37
N GLN A 221 6.70 -14.39 -1.88
CA GLN A 221 7.87 -14.64 -1.05
C GLN A 221 8.51 -13.35 -0.54
N THR A 222 8.44 -12.26 -1.29
CA THR A 222 8.86 -10.93 -0.82
C THR A 222 8.01 -10.51 0.37
N VAL A 223 6.68 -10.65 0.27
CA VAL A 223 5.74 -10.29 1.34
C VAL A 223 5.94 -11.17 2.57
N LYS A 224 6.01 -12.49 2.42
CA LYS A 224 6.25 -13.43 3.52
C LYS A 224 7.50 -13.08 4.31
N ARG A 225 8.58 -12.69 3.62
CA ARG A 225 9.87 -12.36 4.25
C ARG A 225 9.92 -10.96 4.86
N ARG A 226 9.29 -9.97 4.25
CA ARG A 226 9.53 -8.55 4.56
C ARG A 226 8.32 -7.79 5.08
N TYR A 227 7.11 -8.33 4.96
CA TYR A 227 5.87 -7.60 5.19
C TYR A 227 4.76 -8.47 5.81
N SER A 228 5.10 -9.64 6.36
CA SER A 228 4.15 -10.51 7.05
C SER A 228 4.08 -10.16 8.54
N LEU A 229 2.99 -10.59 9.18
CA LEU A 229 2.90 -10.60 10.64
C LEU A 229 4.07 -11.36 11.27
N ASP A 230 4.39 -12.55 10.75
CA ASP A 230 5.50 -13.37 11.27
C ASP A 230 6.85 -12.65 11.21
N ALA A 231 7.10 -11.87 10.16
CA ALA A 231 8.36 -11.14 9.99
C ALA A 231 8.53 -9.97 10.98
N HIS A 232 7.43 -9.37 11.45
CA HIS A 232 7.49 -8.14 12.25
C HIS A 232 6.90 -8.24 13.66
N ALA A 233 6.11 -9.27 13.98
CA ALA A 233 5.60 -9.50 15.32
C ALA A 233 6.72 -9.53 16.39
N PRO A 234 7.88 -10.19 16.16
CA PRO A 234 8.99 -10.11 17.11
C PRO A 234 9.54 -8.70 17.30
N ARG A 235 9.54 -7.87 16.25
CA ARG A 235 10.03 -6.47 16.32
C ARG A 235 9.06 -5.58 17.08
N LEU A 236 7.75 -5.74 16.84
CA LEU A 236 6.71 -5.06 17.60
C LEU A 236 6.79 -5.44 19.09
N LEU A 237 6.94 -6.73 19.38
CA LEU A 237 7.09 -7.21 20.75
C LEU A 237 8.31 -6.58 21.45
N ALA A 238 9.46 -6.55 20.77
CA ALA A 238 10.68 -5.93 21.28
C ALA A 238 10.48 -4.42 21.59
N VAL A 239 9.76 -3.70 20.72
CA VAL A 239 9.41 -2.29 20.95
C VAL A 239 8.55 -2.13 22.21
N LEU A 240 7.49 -2.95 22.35
CA LEU A 240 6.60 -2.88 23.50
C LEU A 240 7.31 -3.26 24.81
N GLN A 241 8.17 -4.27 24.78
CA GLN A 241 9.01 -4.66 25.92
C GLN A 241 9.98 -3.55 26.32
N ALA A 242 10.67 -2.94 25.36
CA ALA A 242 11.58 -1.82 25.62
C ALA A 242 10.84 -0.57 26.15
N ALA A 243 9.57 -0.40 25.78
CA ALA A 243 8.72 0.65 26.32
C ALA A 243 8.26 0.37 27.77
N ALA A 244 8.00 -0.89 28.11
CA ALA A 244 7.54 -1.30 29.43
C ALA A 244 8.68 -1.47 30.47
N GLY A 245 9.89 -1.83 30.02
CA GLY A 245 10.98 -2.32 30.86
C GLY A 245 11.97 -1.29 31.43
N SER A 246 11.59 -0.03 31.67
CA SER A 246 12.39 0.86 32.56
C SER A 246 11.56 1.85 33.32
#